data_AF-A0A8X7MHP8-F1
#
_entry.id   AF-A0A8X7MHP8-F1
#
_cell.length_a   1.000
_cell.length_b   1.000
_cell.length_c   1.000
_cell.angle_alpha   90.00
_cell.angle_beta   90.00
_cell.angle_gamma   90.00
#
_symmetry.space_group_name_H-M   'P 1'
#
loop_
_entity.id
_entity.type
_entity.pdbx_description
1 polymer ?
#
loop_
_entity_poly.entity_id
_entity_poly.type
_entity_poly.pdbx_seq_one_letter_code
_entity_poly.pdbx_strand_id
1 'polypeptide(L)'
;MHISRSGWVHQQVPPHVHAAASASAALRLPWTKTTRAAGAVVVLTARMDDLCPVTAVLLHLAVSPLPAASPLFAFSRAGRSSPLSRSMFLARLKTAATAAGLPHLHGHSFRIGGCTELLLQGAAIEDVKAHGRWRSDAWTVYVRDHVTIFSSRLAPAPTVRRQLVG
;
A
#
# COMPACT_ATOMS: atom_id res chain seq x y z
N MET A 1 -10.69 4.35 -17.38
CA MET A 1 -10.50 2.96 -16.92
C MET A 1 -10.58 2.94 -15.40
N HIS A 2 -11.31 2.00 -14.82
CA HIS A 2 -11.39 1.80 -13.37
C HIS A 2 -10.95 0.39 -13.02
N ILE A 3 -10.58 0.17 -11.76
CA ILE A 3 -10.33 -1.18 -11.25
C ILE A 3 -11.66 -1.68 -10.72
N SER A 4 -12.15 -2.82 -11.21
CA SER A 4 -13.39 -3.44 -10.73
C SER A 4 -13.15 -4.24 -9.46
N ARG A 5 -14.22 -4.56 -8.73
CA ARG A 5 -14.17 -5.48 -7.58
C ARG A 5 -13.70 -6.88 -7.98
N SER A 6 -13.97 -7.32 -9.20
CA SER A 6 -13.42 -8.58 -9.73
C SER A 6 -11.90 -8.58 -9.89
N GLY A 7 -11.25 -7.41 -9.93
CA GLY A 7 -9.79 -7.29 -9.94
C GLY A 7 -9.13 -7.45 -8.56
N TRP A 8 -9.93 -7.55 -7.49
CA TRP A 8 -9.48 -7.80 -6.13
C TRP A 8 -9.45 -9.30 -5.84
N VAL A 9 -8.31 -9.80 -5.37
CA VAL A 9 -8.14 -11.16 -4.90
C VAL A 9 -7.58 -11.11 -3.49
N HIS A 10 -8.29 -11.70 -2.52
CA HIS A 10 -7.81 -11.87 -1.16
C HIS A 10 -7.42 -13.33 -0.97
N GLN A 11 -6.18 -13.59 -0.57
CA GLN A 11 -5.70 -14.93 -0.30
C GLN A 11 -5.44 -15.05 1.19
N GLN A 12 -6.27 -15.83 1.87
CA GLN A 12 -5.96 -16.26 3.23
C GLN A 12 -4.81 -17.26 3.12
N VAL A 13 -3.77 -17.05 3.91
CA VAL A 13 -2.70 -18.05 4.02
C VAL A 13 -3.30 -19.29 4.70
N PRO A 14 -3.13 -20.51 4.15
CA PRO A 14 -3.58 -21.72 4.81
C PRO A 14 -2.94 -21.86 6.19
N PRO A 15 -3.66 -22.39 7.19
CA PRO A 15 -3.20 -22.44 8.59
C PRO A 15 -1.93 -23.28 8.84
N HIS A 16 -1.41 -23.96 7.81
CA HIS A 16 -0.27 -24.87 7.91
C HIS A 16 1.06 -24.32 7.37
N VAL A 17 1.08 -23.08 6.87
CA VAL A 17 2.33 -22.43 6.42
C VAL A 17 2.72 -21.41 7.49
N HIS A 18 3.86 -21.67 8.15
CA HIS A 18 4.57 -20.87 9.17
C HIS A 18 3.92 -19.56 9.63
N ALA A 19 3.85 -19.35 10.95
CA ALA A 19 3.34 -18.20 11.69
C ALA A 19 3.84 -16.78 11.27
N ALA A 20 4.68 -16.67 10.24
CA ALA A 20 5.20 -15.44 9.65
C ALA A 20 4.42 -14.95 8.42
N ALA A 21 3.54 -15.77 7.84
CA ALA A 21 2.81 -15.41 6.63
C ALA A 21 1.51 -14.66 6.99
N SER A 22 1.60 -13.34 7.13
CA SER A 22 0.43 -12.46 7.24
C SER A 22 -0.47 -12.58 6.00
N ALA A 23 -1.79 -12.52 6.19
CA ALA A 23 -2.74 -12.50 5.08
C ALA A 23 -2.36 -11.44 4.04
N SER A 24 -2.61 -11.70 2.76
CA SER A 24 -2.30 -10.75 1.70
C SER A 24 -3.44 -10.64 0.70
N ALA A 25 -3.44 -9.53 -0.02
CA ALA A 25 -4.36 -9.32 -1.11
C ALA A 25 -3.64 -8.75 -2.32
N ALA A 26 -4.20 -9.00 -3.49
CA ALA A 26 -3.70 -8.53 -4.75
C ALA A 26 -4.78 -7.74 -5.48
N LEU A 27 -4.36 -6.63 -6.06
CA LEU A 27 -5.17 -5.78 -6.92
C LEU A 27 -4.61 -5.80 -8.33
N ARG A 28 -5.40 -6.30 -9.28
CA ARG A 28 -5.05 -6.27 -10.70
C ARG A 28 -5.44 -4.93 -11.31
N LEU A 29 -4.44 -4.15 -11.70
CA LEU A 29 -4.58 -2.94 -12.49
C LEU A 29 -4.73 -3.33 -13.96
N PRO A 30 -5.85 -2.99 -14.62
CA PRO A 30 -6.06 -3.38 -16.01
C PRO A 30 -5.21 -2.56 -17.00
N TRP A 31 -4.63 -1.43 -16.57
CA TRP A 31 -3.68 -0.66 -17.38
C TRP A 31 -2.70 0.13 -16.52
N THR A 32 -1.48 0.31 -17.02
CA THR A 32 -0.53 1.32 -16.50
C THR A 32 0.17 2.06 -17.63
N LYS A 33 0.78 3.22 -17.34
CA LYS A 33 1.56 3.99 -18.32
C LYS A 33 2.68 3.16 -18.96
N THR A 34 3.32 2.30 -18.18
CA THR A 34 4.54 1.58 -18.61
C THR A 34 4.23 0.23 -19.23
N THR A 35 3.17 -0.44 -18.78
CA THR A 35 2.81 -1.81 -19.23
C THR A 35 1.57 -1.83 -20.14
N ARG A 36 0.88 -0.70 -20.31
CA ARG A 36 -0.36 -0.57 -21.08
C ARG A 36 -1.36 -1.66 -20.67
N ALA A 37 -1.99 -2.33 -21.63
CA ALA A 37 -3.00 -3.37 -21.40
C ALA A 37 -2.48 -4.64 -20.72
N ALA A 38 -1.15 -4.83 -20.63
CA ALA A 38 -0.60 -5.91 -19.81
C ALA A 38 -0.85 -5.67 -18.30
N GLY A 39 -1.19 -4.43 -17.92
CA GLY A 39 -1.61 -4.12 -16.55
C GLY A 39 -0.49 -4.26 -15.52
N ALA A 40 -0.85 -4.36 -14.25
CA ALA A 40 0.08 -4.64 -13.16
C ALA A 40 -0.66 -5.26 -11.97
N VAL A 41 0.09 -5.87 -11.05
CA VAL A 41 -0.44 -6.32 -9.76
C VAL A 41 0.09 -5.40 -8.66
N VAL A 42 -0.78 -4.98 -7.76
CA VAL A 42 -0.40 -4.33 -6.49
C VAL A 42 -0.67 -5.32 -5.38
N VAL A 43 0.35 -5.64 -4.59
CA VAL A 43 0.23 -6.53 -3.43
C VAL A 43 -0.03 -5.67 -2.19
N LEU A 44 -0.98 -6.07 -1.36
CA LEU A 44 -1.23 -5.53 -0.04
C LEU A 44 -0.90 -6.60 0.99
N THR A 45 -0.10 -6.25 1.98
CA THR A 45 0.23 -7.14 3.10
C THR A 45 -0.61 -6.73 4.30
N ALA A 46 -1.20 -7.71 4.99
CA ALA A 46 -1.92 -7.44 6.23
C ALA A 46 -0.95 -6.93 7.30
N ARG A 47 -1.47 -6.02 8.12
CA ARG A 47 -0.81 -5.45 9.29
C ARG A 47 -1.62 -5.83 10.52
N MET A 48 -0.97 -5.82 11.69
CA MET A 48 -1.60 -6.10 12.98
C MET A 48 -2.13 -4.82 13.66
N ASP A 49 -2.36 -3.76 12.89
CA ASP A 49 -2.84 -2.45 13.34
C ASP A 49 -4.16 -2.06 12.65
N ASP A 50 -4.76 -0.96 13.13
CA ASP A 50 -5.98 -0.37 12.60
C ASP A 50 -5.81 0.25 11.19
N LEU A 51 -4.57 0.38 10.74
CA LEU A 51 -4.20 0.84 9.40
C LEU A 51 -3.96 -0.32 8.42
N CYS A 52 -4.35 -1.55 8.79
CA CYS A 52 -4.23 -2.72 7.91
C CYS A 52 -4.98 -2.52 6.58
N PRO A 53 -4.26 -2.47 5.43
CA PRO A 53 -4.88 -2.18 4.14
C PRO A 53 -5.80 -3.31 3.67
N VAL A 54 -5.49 -4.57 4.04
CA VAL A 54 -6.34 -5.73 3.71
C VAL A 54 -7.66 -5.61 4.46
N THR A 55 -7.63 -5.39 5.77
CA THR A 55 -8.83 -5.20 6.60
C THR A 55 -9.65 -4.01 6.12
N ALA A 56 -9.02 -2.88 5.80
CA ALA A 56 -9.70 -1.69 5.31
C ALA A 56 -10.48 -1.94 4.00
N VAL A 57 -9.90 -2.68 3.04
CA VAL A 57 -10.59 -3.04 1.80
C VAL A 57 -11.74 -4.02 2.06
N LEU A 58 -11.54 -5.03 2.92
CA LEU A 58 -12.60 -5.98 3.27
C LEU A 58 -13.79 -5.29 3.94
N LEU A 59 -13.53 -4.39 4.90
CA LEU A 59 -14.56 -3.58 5.54
C LEU A 59 -15.29 -2.70 4.52
N HIS A 60 -14.56 -2.04 3.63
CA HIS A 60 -15.16 -1.21 2.58
C HIS A 60 -16.12 -2.02 1.68
N LEU A 61 -15.71 -3.22 1.26
CA LEU A 61 -16.55 -4.11 0.45
C LEU A 61 -17.80 -4.57 1.20
N ALA A 62 -17.69 -4.84 2.51
CA ALA A 62 -18.80 -5.26 3.36
C ALA A 62 -19.83 -4.15 3.58
N VAL A 63 -19.38 -2.91 3.88
CA VAL A 63 -20.29 -1.78 4.15
C VAL A 63 -20.87 -1.13 2.89
N SER A 64 -20.34 -1.48 1.72
CA SER A 64 -20.85 -1.03 0.42
C SER A 64 -21.09 -2.23 -0.49
N PRO A 65 -22.15 -3.03 -0.27
CA PRO A 65 -22.43 -4.19 -1.11
C PRO A 65 -22.87 -3.70 -2.50
N LEU A 66 -22.00 -3.89 -3.50
CA LEU A 66 -22.21 -3.51 -4.90
C LEU A 66 -21.78 -4.66 -5.82
N PRO A 67 -22.33 -4.76 -7.05
CA PRO A 67 -21.98 -5.80 -8.01
C PRO A 67 -20.47 -5.90 -8.28
N ALA A 68 -19.98 -7.10 -8.62
CA ALA A 68 -18.55 -7.36 -8.86
C ALA A 68 -17.95 -6.52 -10.02
N ALA A 69 -18.77 -6.13 -10.99
CA ALA A 69 -18.37 -5.24 -12.09
C ALA A 69 -18.21 -3.77 -11.66
N SER A 70 -18.66 -3.40 -10.46
CA SER A 70 -18.55 -2.03 -9.95
C SER A 70 -17.08 -1.65 -9.70
N PRO A 71 -16.74 -0.35 -9.75
CA PRO A 71 -15.43 0.12 -9.33
C PRO A 71 -15.10 -0.32 -7.89
N LEU A 72 -13.85 -0.69 -7.63
CA LEU A 72 -13.41 -1.27 -6.36
C LEU A 72 -13.78 -0.38 -5.17
N PHE A 73 -13.48 0.92 -5.29
CA PHE A 73 -13.74 1.91 -4.26
C PHE A 73 -15.08 2.64 -4.45
N ALA A 74 -16.02 2.07 -5.21
CA ALA A 74 -17.37 2.60 -5.24
C ALA A 74 -18.08 2.35 -3.91
N PHE A 75 -18.83 3.34 -3.46
CA PHE A 75 -19.59 3.29 -2.22
C PHE A 75 -21.06 3.64 -2.48
N SER A 76 -21.95 3.20 -1.60
CA SER A 76 -23.37 3.55 -1.65
C SER A 76 -23.68 4.70 -0.70
N ARG A 77 -24.41 5.71 -1.19
CA ARG A 77 -24.93 6.82 -0.38
C ARG A 77 -26.38 7.09 -0.77
N ALA A 78 -27.28 6.99 0.20
CA ALA A 78 -28.72 7.20 -0.01
C ALA A 78 -29.28 6.41 -1.21
N GLY A 79 -28.89 5.13 -1.32
CA GLY A 79 -29.33 4.24 -2.39
C GLY A 79 -28.64 4.45 -3.75
N ARG A 80 -27.72 5.41 -3.87
CA ARG A 80 -26.95 5.65 -5.11
C ARG A 80 -25.51 5.18 -4.95
N SER A 81 -25.05 4.37 -5.91
CA SER A 81 -23.65 3.99 -6.02
C SER A 81 -22.84 5.11 -6.67
N SER A 82 -21.67 5.42 -6.13
CA SER A 82 -20.77 6.42 -6.70
C SER A 82 -19.31 5.95 -6.59
N PRO A 83 -18.51 6.03 -7.66
CA PRO A 83 -17.08 5.75 -7.58
C PRO A 83 -16.40 6.81 -6.72
N LEU A 84 -15.47 6.39 -5.85
CA LEU A 84 -14.60 7.33 -5.14
C LEU A 84 -13.67 8.03 -6.14
N SER A 85 -13.97 9.29 -6.45
CA SER A 85 -13.12 10.12 -7.30
C SER A 85 -11.92 10.69 -6.52
N ARG A 86 -10.89 11.13 -7.27
CA ARG A 86 -9.73 11.81 -6.69
C ARG A 86 -10.13 13.06 -5.89
N SER A 87 -11.06 13.87 -6.39
CA SER A 87 -11.49 15.09 -5.71
C SER A 87 -12.22 14.78 -4.40
N MET A 88 -13.09 13.77 -4.40
CA MET A 88 -13.79 13.33 -3.19
C MET A 88 -12.83 12.79 -2.13
N PHE A 89 -11.86 11.97 -2.55
CA PHE A 89 -10.84 11.43 -1.67
C PHE A 89 -9.98 12.55 -1.04
N LEU A 90 -9.46 13.48 -1.85
CA LEU A 90 -8.64 14.58 -1.34
C LEU A 90 -9.43 15.58 -0.50
N ALA A 91 -10.71 15.81 -0.82
CA ALA A 91 -11.57 16.64 0.02
C ALA A 91 -11.77 16.00 1.40
N ARG A 92 -12.00 14.68 1.47
CA ARG A 92 -12.12 13.97 2.75
C ARG A 92 -10.84 13.98 3.57
N LEU A 93 -9.70 13.77 2.92
CA LEU A 93 -8.40 13.88 3.58
C LEU A 93 -8.13 15.28 4.10
N LYS A 94 -8.50 16.33 3.34
CA LYS A 94 -8.36 17.70 3.79
C LYS A 94 -9.15 17.93 5.08
N THR A 95 -10.40 17.49 5.14
CA THR A 95 -11.23 17.60 6.34
C THR A 95 -10.60 16.87 7.53
N ALA A 96 -10.14 15.63 7.33
CA ALA A 96 -9.51 14.85 8.40
C ALA A 96 -8.19 15.49 8.89
N ALA A 97 -7.35 15.96 7.97
CA ALA A 97 -6.08 16.62 8.31
C ALA A 97 -6.32 17.93 9.08
N THR A 98 -7.27 18.76 8.64
CA THR A 98 -7.64 19.98 9.37
C THR A 98 -8.12 19.67 10.78
N ALA A 99 -8.99 18.67 10.95
CA ALA A 99 -9.49 18.27 12.26
C ALA A 99 -8.38 17.76 13.19
N ALA A 100 -7.34 17.13 12.63
CA ALA A 100 -6.19 16.64 13.37
C ALA A 100 -5.05 17.67 13.55
N GLY A 101 -5.21 18.91 13.06
CA GLY A 101 -4.14 19.92 13.10
C GLY A 101 -2.93 19.58 12.20
N LEU A 102 -3.12 18.73 11.20
CA LEU A 102 -2.07 18.26 10.29
C LEU A 102 -2.02 19.09 9.00
N PRO A 103 -0.84 19.16 8.34
CA PRO A 103 -0.69 19.84 7.07
C PRO A 103 -1.52 19.18 5.96
N HIS A 104 -1.85 19.97 4.94
CA HIS A 104 -2.63 19.47 3.82
C HIS A 104 -1.84 18.44 2.98
N LEU A 105 -2.42 17.24 2.83
CA LEU A 105 -1.87 16.17 2.02
C LEU A 105 -2.33 16.27 0.56
N HIS A 106 -1.38 16.15 -0.36
CA HIS A 106 -1.65 16.12 -1.80
C HIS A 106 -1.52 14.70 -2.34
N GLY A 107 -2.09 14.45 -3.52
CA GLY A 107 -1.97 13.15 -4.19
C GLY A 107 -0.51 12.67 -4.37
N HIS A 108 0.42 13.60 -4.59
CA HIS A 108 1.85 13.28 -4.71
C HIS A 108 2.48 12.87 -3.37
N SER A 109 1.99 13.42 -2.25
CA SER A 109 2.45 13.08 -0.90
C SER A 109 2.30 11.59 -0.60
N PHE A 110 1.28 10.92 -1.13
CA PHE A 110 1.11 9.46 -0.96
C PHE A 110 2.22 8.64 -1.61
N ARG A 111 2.76 9.08 -2.75
CA ARG A 111 3.87 8.38 -3.41
C ARG A 111 5.15 8.54 -2.62
N ILE A 112 5.39 9.75 -2.11
CA ILE A 112 6.55 10.05 -1.27
C ILE A 112 6.47 9.27 0.04
N GLY A 113 5.34 9.39 0.74
CA GLY A 113 5.09 8.74 2.02
C GLY A 113 5.14 7.22 1.91
N GLY A 114 4.50 6.62 0.91
CA GLY A 114 4.53 5.17 0.72
C GLY A 114 5.94 4.63 0.42
N CYS A 115 6.73 5.35 -0.40
CA CYS A 115 8.12 4.96 -0.64
C CYS A 115 8.98 5.08 0.62
N THR A 116 8.82 6.18 1.35
CA THR A 116 9.57 6.47 2.58
C THR A 116 9.25 5.45 3.66
N GLU A 117 7.96 5.19 3.89
CA GLU A 117 7.47 4.25 4.90
C GLU A 117 7.97 2.82 4.65
N LEU A 118 7.88 2.32 3.40
CA LEU A 118 8.38 0.98 3.09
C LEU A 118 9.89 0.86 3.35
N LEU A 119 10.66 1.91 3.07
CA LEU A 119 12.10 1.91 3.32
C LEU A 119 12.44 1.99 4.81
N LEU A 120 11.66 2.75 5.59
CA LEU A 120 11.76 2.82 7.06
C LEU A 120 11.40 1.50 7.73
N GLN A 121 10.46 0.73 7.15
CA GLN A 121 10.14 -0.64 7.57
C GLN A 121 11.22 -1.67 7.17
N GLY A 122 12.32 -1.23 6.55
CA GLY A 122 13.44 -2.09 6.20
C GLY A 122 13.27 -2.87 4.89
N ALA A 123 12.23 -2.60 4.09
CA ALA A 123 12.06 -3.26 2.79
C ALA A 123 13.27 -3.02 1.88
N ALA A 124 13.70 -4.03 1.10
CA ALA A 124 14.81 -3.85 0.16
C ALA A 124 14.44 -2.77 -0.88
N ILE A 125 15.44 -2.03 -1.38
CA ILE A 125 15.19 -0.98 -2.40
C ILE A 125 14.54 -1.60 -3.64
N GLU A 126 14.93 -2.82 -3.97
CA GLU A 126 14.46 -3.63 -5.08
C GLU A 126 12.98 -3.96 -4.91
N ASP A 127 12.55 -4.32 -3.70
CA ASP A 127 11.14 -4.58 -3.39
C ASP A 127 10.31 -3.30 -3.49
N VAL A 128 10.84 -2.18 -2.98
CA VAL A 128 10.19 -0.86 -3.09
C VAL A 128 10.09 -0.43 -4.54
N LYS A 129 11.13 -0.65 -5.35
CA LYS A 129 11.11 -0.41 -6.81
C LYS A 129 10.09 -1.28 -7.51
N ALA A 130 10.04 -2.58 -7.20
CA ALA A 130 9.04 -3.49 -7.74
C ALA A 130 7.61 -3.04 -7.39
N HIS A 131 7.37 -2.69 -6.12
CA HIS A 131 6.08 -2.23 -5.62
C HIS A 131 5.65 -0.89 -6.26
N GLY A 132 6.59 0.06 -6.37
CA GLY A 132 6.40 1.34 -7.05
C GLY A 132 6.30 1.26 -8.57
N ARG A 133 6.63 0.09 -9.14
CA ARG A 133 6.77 -0.20 -10.58
C ARG A 133 7.83 0.69 -11.26
N TRP A 134 8.94 0.92 -10.57
CA TRP A 134 10.08 1.68 -11.06
C TRP A 134 11.12 0.74 -11.67
N ARG A 135 11.46 0.97 -12.94
CA ARG A 135 12.58 0.27 -13.62
C ARG A 135 13.93 0.94 -13.39
N SER A 136 13.92 2.25 -13.13
CA SER A 136 15.11 3.08 -12.91
C SER A 136 15.17 3.59 -11.47
N ASP A 137 16.18 4.39 -11.16
CA ASP A 137 16.35 5.02 -9.84
C ASP A 137 15.48 6.25 -9.60
N ALA A 138 14.37 6.35 -10.33
CA ALA A 138 13.34 7.35 -10.12
C ALA A 138 12.71 7.30 -8.72
N TRP A 139 12.94 6.25 -7.93
CA TRP A 139 12.48 6.16 -6.54
C TRP A 139 13.15 7.21 -5.63
N THR A 140 14.39 7.61 -5.94
CA THR A 140 15.19 8.54 -5.13
C THR A 140 14.48 9.88 -4.88
N VAL A 141 13.73 10.41 -5.86
CA VAL A 141 12.99 11.66 -5.71
C VAL A 141 11.76 11.54 -4.79
N TYR A 142 11.32 10.31 -4.52
CA TYR A 142 10.16 9.98 -3.67
C TYR A 142 10.55 9.62 -2.24
N VAL A 143 11.84 9.64 -1.88
CA VAL A 143 12.28 9.36 -0.51
C VAL A 143 12.41 10.65 0.27
N ARG A 144 11.96 10.62 1.52
CA ARG A 144 12.27 11.61 2.54
C ARG A 144 12.91 10.88 3.73
N ASP A 145 13.58 11.61 4.60
CA ASP A 145 14.33 11.06 5.73
C ASP A 145 15.44 10.05 5.34
N HIS A 146 16.35 10.52 4.48
CA HIS A 146 17.50 9.73 4.03
C HIS A 146 18.41 9.29 5.18
N VAL A 147 18.53 10.11 6.23
CA VAL A 147 19.42 9.81 7.37
C VAL A 147 18.93 8.57 8.11
N THR A 148 17.66 8.52 8.51
CA THR A 148 17.11 7.35 9.22
C THR A 148 17.12 6.10 8.35
N ILE A 149 16.72 6.24 7.08
CA ILE A 149 16.67 5.11 6.14
C ILE A 149 18.05 4.50 5.90
N PHE A 150 19.07 5.33 5.66
CA PHE A 150 20.39 4.80 5.31
C PHE A 150 21.27 4.51 6.51
N SER A 151 21.11 5.19 7.64
CA SER A 151 21.87 4.87 8.86
C SER A 151 21.61 3.45 9.34
N SER A 152 20.36 3.00 9.35
CA SER A 152 19.99 1.61 9.71
C SER A 152 20.56 0.57 8.74
N ARG A 153 20.63 0.88 7.44
CA ARG A 153 21.12 -0.04 6.40
C ARG A 153 22.63 -0.11 6.29
N LEU A 154 23.30 1.02 6.53
CA LEU A 154 24.75 1.14 6.49
C LEU A 154 25.40 0.83 7.84
N ALA A 155 24.59 0.62 8.88
CA ALA A 155 25.09 0.18 10.18
C ALA A 155 25.86 -1.15 10.01
N PRO A 156 27.05 -1.27 10.62
CA PRO A 156 27.79 -2.52 10.58
C PRO A 156 26.96 -3.65 11.18
N ALA A 157 27.02 -4.83 10.57
CA ALA A 157 26.33 -6.01 11.10
C ALA A 157 26.77 -6.23 12.57
N PRO A 158 25.84 -6.61 13.47
CA PRO A 158 26.20 -6.87 14.85
C PRO A 158 27.31 -7.92 14.89
N THR A 159 28.41 -7.59 15.56
CA THR A 159 29.52 -8.52 15.73
C THR A 159 29.00 -9.73 16.52
N VAL A 160 28.88 -10.89 15.87
CA VAL A 160 28.60 -12.15 16.56
C VAL A 160 29.76 -12.39 17.52
N ARG A 161 29.55 -12.15 18.82
CA ARG A 161 30.55 -12.50 19.84
C ARG A 161 30.74 -14.01 19.79
N ARG A 162 31.95 -14.43 19.44
CA ARG A 162 32.41 -15.82 19.29
C ARG A 162 32.40 -16.63 20.61
N GLN A 163 31.65 -16.21 21.63
CA GLN A 163 31.61 -16.80 22.98
C GLN A 163 30.67 -18.00 23.13
N LEU A 164 30.19 -18.59 22.03
CA LEU A 164 29.36 -19.81 22.04
C LEU A 164 30.06 -21.03 21.43
N VAL A 165 31.39 -21.01 21.34
CA VAL A 165 32.18 -22.22 21.10
C VAL A 165 33.07 -22.41 22.32
N GLY A 166 32.46 -23.01 23.35
CA GLY A 166 33.19 -23.60 24.48
C GLY A 166 33.72 -24.97 24.10
#